data_AF-A0A379GHH2-F1
#
_entry.id   AF-A0A379GHH2-F1
#
_cell.length_a   1.000
_cell.length_b   1.000
_cell.length_c   1.000
_cell.angle_alpha   90.00
_cell.angle_beta   90.00
_cell.angle_gamma   90.00
#
_symmetry.space_group_name_H-M   'P 1'
#
loop_
_entity.id
_entity.type
_entity.pdbx_description
1 polymer ?
#
loop_
_entity_poly.entity_id
_entity_poly.type
_entity_poly.pdbx_seq_one_letter_code
_entity_poly.pdbx_strand_id
1 'polypeptide(L)'
;MEKVGFPAYRHEDWHYTPLDETLSQQYQMLPPFEVQDLIEQRALSFDCYRIVMVNGAFSPAESSQDFGPYQVTLLDNQSELPQAINGEVFLHLVESLAQQPLFIT
;
A
#
# COMPACT_ATOMS: atom_id res chain seq x y z
N MET A 1 -7.03 -15.86 -14.20
CA MET A 1 -8.16 -16.61 -13.61
C MET A 1 -8.32 -16.09 -12.20
N GLU A 2 -9.32 -15.27 -11.94
CA GLU A 2 -9.67 -14.82 -10.58
C GLU A 2 -10.01 -16.07 -9.75
N LYS A 3 -9.14 -16.44 -8.82
CA LYS A 3 -9.29 -17.65 -8.00
C LYS A 3 -10.09 -17.41 -6.71
N VAL A 4 -10.31 -16.15 -6.34
CA VAL A 4 -11.07 -15.74 -5.15
C VAL A 4 -11.90 -14.53 -5.55
N GLY A 5 -13.21 -14.71 -5.76
CA GLY A 5 -14.13 -13.56 -5.87
C GLY A 5 -14.31 -12.92 -4.50
N PHE A 6 -14.91 -11.71 -4.45
CA PHE A 6 -15.27 -11.12 -3.16
C PHE A 6 -16.19 -12.07 -2.38
N PRO A 7 -15.92 -12.30 -1.08
CA PRO A 7 -16.72 -13.19 -0.27
C PRO A 7 -18.15 -12.66 -0.22
N ALA A 8 -19.13 -13.53 -0.48
CA ALA A 8 -20.50 -13.22 -0.13
C ALA A 8 -20.59 -12.98 1.38
N TYR A 9 -21.51 -12.12 1.83
CA TYR A 9 -21.80 -11.74 3.22
C TYR A 9 -21.85 -12.89 4.26
N ARG A 10 -21.89 -14.16 3.83
CA ARG A 10 -21.97 -15.36 4.66
C ARG A 10 -20.65 -16.11 4.89
N HIS A 11 -19.49 -15.52 4.56
CA HIS A 11 -18.22 -16.08 5.01
C HIS A 11 -18.02 -15.77 6.50
N GLU A 12 -17.61 -16.75 7.30
CA GLU A 12 -17.56 -16.64 8.77
C GLU A 12 -16.75 -15.43 9.25
N ASP A 13 -15.65 -15.11 8.55
CA ASP A 13 -14.78 -13.97 8.87
C ASP A 13 -15.39 -12.59 8.58
N TRP A 14 -16.43 -12.50 7.75
CA TRP A 14 -17.01 -11.24 7.28
C TRP A 14 -18.37 -10.92 7.91
N HIS A 15 -18.82 -11.74 8.86
CA HIS A 15 -20.14 -11.61 9.50
C HIS A 15 -20.35 -10.24 10.16
N TYR A 16 -19.28 -9.62 10.66
CA TYR A 16 -19.32 -8.33 11.37
C TYR A 16 -18.71 -7.17 10.58
N THR A 17 -18.24 -7.42 9.36
CA THR A 17 -17.55 -6.43 8.52
C THR A 17 -18.25 -6.35 7.16
N PRO A 18 -19.37 -5.63 7.04
CA PRO A 18 -20.12 -5.55 5.79
C PRO A 18 -19.30 -4.88 4.69
N LEU A 19 -19.32 -5.46 3.49
CA LEU A 19 -18.56 -4.98 2.33
C LEU A 19 -19.43 -4.28 1.28
N ASP A 20 -20.77 -4.30 1.44
CA ASP A 20 -21.70 -3.84 0.41
C ASP A 20 -21.46 -2.39 -0.02
N GLU A 21 -21.22 -1.49 0.95
CA GLU A 21 -20.94 -0.08 0.67
C GLU A 21 -19.66 0.09 -0.14
N THR A 22 -18.57 -0.55 0.27
CA THR A 22 -17.27 -0.55 -0.40
C THR A 22 -17.40 -1.08 -1.84
N LEU A 23 -18.07 -2.22 -2.02
CA LEU A 23 -18.20 -2.85 -3.34
C LEU A 23 -19.14 -2.09 -4.29
N SER A 24 -20.01 -1.23 -3.76
CA SER A 24 -20.93 -0.42 -4.56
C SER A 24 -20.30 0.87 -5.14
N GLN A 25 -19.10 1.25 -4.69
CA GLN A 25 -18.44 2.47 -5.14
C GLN A 25 -17.75 2.33 -6.50
N GLN A 26 -17.46 3.47 -7.12
CA GLN A 26 -16.58 3.58 -8.28
C GLN A 26 -15.21 4.08 -7.84
N TYR A 27 -14.16 3.33 -8.17
CA TYR A 27 -12.79 3.64 -7.79
C TYR A 27 -11.99 4.14 -8.99
N GLN A 28 -11.10 5.11 -8.74
CA GLN A 28 -10.13 5.58 -9.72
C GLN A 28 -8.78 5.85 -9.04
N MET A 29 -7.70 5.63 -9.78
CA MET A 29 -6.36 6.05 -9.34
C MET A 29 -6.23 7.56 -9.53
N LEU A 30 -5.76 8.24 -8.49
CA LEU A 30 -5.50 9.68 -8.54
C LEU A 30 -4.09 9.93 -9.08
N PRO A 31 -3.89 10.99 -9.89
CA PRO A 31 -2.55 11.40 -10.30
C PRO A 31 -1.71 11.89 -9.10
N PRO A 32 -0.38 11.95 -9.24
CA PRO A 32 0.47 12.63 -8.28
C PRO A 32 0.03 14.09 -8.08
N PHE A 33 0.26 14.62 -6.87
CA PHE A 33 -0.02 16.00 -6.52
C PHE A 33 1.05 16.51 -5.53
N GLU A 34 1.14 17.82 -5.38
CA GLU A 34 2.07 18.46 -4.44
C GLU A 34 1.67 18.19 -2.99
N VAL A 35 2.60 17.69 -2.18
CA VAL A 35 2.33 17.21 -0.81
C VAL A 35 3.09 17.98 0.27
N GLN A 36 3.91 18.97 -0.08
CA GLN A 36 4.80 19.65 0.86
C GLN A 36 4.01 20.33 1.99
N ASP A 37 2.95 21.06 1.65
CA ASP A 37 2.06 21.69 2.64
C ASP A 37 1.43 20.65 3.59
N LEU A 38 1.08 19.46 3.08
CA LEU A 38 0.53 18.38 3.90
C LEU A 38 1.60 17.79 4.82
N ILE A 39 2.82 17.61 4.33
CA ILE A 39 3.94 17.12 5.12
C ILE A 39 4.24 18.09 6.25
N GLU A 40 4.37 19.39 5.98
CA GLU A 40 4.63 20.39 7.01
C GLU A 40 3.56 20.42 8.11
N GLN A 41 2.29 20.20 7.75
CA GLN A 41 1.17 20.24 8.69
C GLN A 41 0.92 18.93 9.44
N ARG A 42 1.27 17.78 8.84
CA ARG A 42 0.86 16.44 9.33
C ARG A 42 2.01 15.55 9.72
N ALA A 43 3.24 15.83 9.26
CA ALA A 43 4.38 15.02 9.61
C ALA A 43 4.62 15.09 11.12
N LEU A 44 4.83 13.93 11.70
CA LEU A 44 5.18 13.82 13.11
C LEU A 44 6.64 14.25 13.29
N SER A 45 6.90 15.04 14.33
CA SER A 45 8.24 15.55 14.63
C SER A 45 9.01 14.54 15.49
N PHE A 46 9.76 13.66 14.83
CA PHE A 46 10.69 12.73 15.46
C PHE A 46 11.93 12.54 14.59
N ASP A 47 13.05 12.26 15.26
CA ASP A 47 14.32 11.95 14.62
C ASP A 47 14.25 10.55 13.99
N CYS A 48 14.10 10.50 12.66
CA CYS A 48 13.94 9.25 11.93
C CYS A 48 14.36 9.39 10.46
N TYR A 49 14.57 8.25 9.81
CA TYR A 49 14.60 8.17 8.36
C TYR A 49 13.18 8.04 7.83
N ARG A 50 12.72 9.03 7.07
CA ARG A 50 11.33 9.15 6.62
C ARG A 50 11.19 8.64 5.19
N ILE A 51 10.24 7.75 4.98
CA ILE A 51 9.78 7.31 3.66
C ILE A 51 8.40 7.92 3.43
N VAL A 52 8.23 8.65 2.34
CA VAL A 52 6.95 9.26 1.95
C VAL A 52 6.36 8.50 0.78
N MET A 53 5.09 8.08 0.93
CA MET A 53 4.29 7.43 -0.09
C MET A 53 3.10 8.34 -0.45
N VAL A 54 2.92 8.67 -1.73
CA VAL A 54 1.84 9.53 -2.23
C VAL A 54 0.98 8.72 -3.19
N ASN A 55 -0.32 8.60 -2.91
CA ASN A 55 -1.27 7.81 -3.72
C ASN A 55 -0.78 6.38 -4.05
N GLY A 56 -0.09 5.75 -3.08
CA GLY A 56 0.45 4.40 -3.22
C GLY A 56 1.81 4.28 -3.92
N ALA A 57 2.44 5.40 -4.32
CA ALA A 57 3.76 5.43 -4.94
C ALA A 57 4.83 6.04 -4.02
N PHE A 58 6.05 5.52 -4.05
CA PHE A 58 7.19 6.09 -3.34
C PHE A 58 7.56 7.47 -3.90
N SER A 59 7.75 8.46 -3.01
CA SER A 59 8.19 9.81 -3.37
C SER A 59 9.61 10.06 -2.84
N PRO A 60 10.65 9.93 -3.68
CA PRO A 60 12.03 10.18 -3.28
C PRO A 60 12.27 11.63 -2.85
N ALA A 61 11.63 12.59 -3.53
CA ALA A 61 11.82 14.02 -3.28
C ALA A 61 11.38 14.45 -1.86
N GLU A 62 10.38 13.77 -1.33
CA GLU A 62 9.76 14.10 -0.04
C GLU A 62 10.27 13.23 1.12
N SER A 63 11.02 12.18 0.78
CA SER A 63 11.65 11.25 1.72
C SER A 63 12.99 11.78 2.21
N SER A 64 13.56 11.12 3.22
CA SER A 64 14.93 11.39 3.66
C SER A 64 15.91 11.14 2.50
N GLN A 65 16.92 12.01 2.39
CA GLN A 65 17.96 11.89 1.35
C GLN A 65 18.95 10.76 1.64
N ASP A 66 19.09 10.40 2.91
CA ASP A 66 19.88 9.28 3.40
C ASP A 66 19.01 8.43 4.33
N PHE A 67 19.20 7.11 4.28
CA PHE A 67 18.54 6.13 5.13
C PHE A 67 19.52 5.46 6.11
N GLY A 68 20.75 5.97 6.20
CA GLY A 68 21.78 5.49 7.12
C GLY A 68 22.10 4.01 6.92
N PRO A 69 21.82 3.14 7.90
CA PRO A 69 22.13 1.72 7.79
C PRO A 69 21.17 0.94 6.88
N TYR A 70 20.02 1.51 6.52
CA TYR A 70 18.99 0.82 5.75
C TYR A 70 19.20 1.00 4.25
N GLN A 71 19.05 -0.08 3.50
CA GLN A 71 18.96 -0.02 2.04
C GLN A 71 17.49 -0.02 1.61
N VAL A 72 17.07 1.03 0.91
CA VAL A 72 15.70 1.19 0.41
C VAL A 72 15.71 1.08 -1.11
N THR A 73 15.07 0.04 -1.65
CA THR A 73 15.06 -0.24 -3.09
C THR A 73 13.63 -0.50 -3.57
N LEU A 74 13.27 0.02 -4.74
CA LEU A 74 12.04 -0.36 -5.43
C LEU A 74 12.26 -1.67 -6.18
N LEU A 75 11.38 -2.64 -5.98
CA LEU A 75 11.44 -3.91 -6.71
C LEU A 75 10.69 -3.80 -8.03
N ASP A 76 11.35 -4.23 -9.11
CA ASP A 76 10.74 -4.31 -10.45
C ASP A 76 9.71 -5.47 -10.57
N ASN A 77 9.79 -6.44 -9.67
CA ASN A 77 8.86 -7.57 -9.62
C ASN A 77 8.74 -8.16 -8.21
N GLN A 78 7.66 -8.88 -7.97
CA GLN A 78 7.34 -9.49 -6.66
C GLN A 78 8.03 -10.86 -6.45
N SER A 79 8.93 -11.29 -7.34
CA SER A 79 9.50 -12.66 -7.32
C SER A 79 10.37 -12.92 -6.09
N GLU A 80 10.90 -11.86 -5.48
CA GLU A 80 11.73 -11.92 -4.28
C GLU A 80 10.91 -11.90 -2.99
N LEU A 81 9.59 -11.68 -3.07
CA LEU A 81 8.70 -11.62 -1.92
C LEU A 81 8.24 -13.02 -1.49
N PRO A 82 8.11 -13.28 -0.18
CA PRO A 82 7.61 -14.56 0.32
C PRO A 82 6.15 -14.76 -0.07
N GLN A 83 5.71 -16.02 -0.10
CA GLN A 83 4.29 -16.33 -0.30
C GLN A 83 3.45 -15.85 0.89
N ALA A 84 2.23 -15.43 0.60
CA ALA A 84 1.26 -15.07 1.61
C ALA A 84 1.03 -16.25 2.60
N ILE A 85 1.15 -15.97 3.90
CA ILE A 85 0.86 -16.94 4.96
C ILE A 85 -0.64 -17.26 4.98
N ASN A 86 -1.49 -16.26 4.72
CA ASN A 86 -2.93 -16.39 4.56
C ASN A 86 -3.41 -15.54 3.38
N GLY A 87 -3.77 -16.17 2.26
CA GLY A 87 -4.15 -15.49 1.01
C GLY A 87 -5.64 -15.14 0.97
N GLU A 88 -6.02 -14.01 1.56
CA GLU A 88 -7.39 -13.49 1.50
C GLU A 88 -7.57 -12.44 0.38
N VAL A 89 -8.82 -12.04 0.13
CA VAL A 89 -9.19 -11.25 -1.06
C VAL A 89 -8.54 -9.86 -1.09
N PHE A 90 -8.44 -9.17 0.04
CA PHE A 90 -7.88 -7.82 0.10
C PHE A 90 -6.35 -7.83 0.01
N LEU A 91 -5.69 -8.87 0.52
CA LEU A 91 -4.26 -9.11 0.33
C LEU A 91 -3.97 -9.24 -1.16
N HIS A 92 -4.69 -10.10 -1.87
CA HIS A 92 -4.50 -10.27 -3.31
C HIS A 92 -4.86 -9.01 -4.10
N LEU A 93 -5.87 -8.26 -3.65
CA LEU A 93 -6.22 -6.97 -4.24
C LEU A 93 -5.06 -5.97 -4.08
N VAL A 94 -4.50 -5.83 -2.88
CA VAL A 94 -3.36 -4.94 -2.60
C VAL A 94 -2.13 -5.39 -3.41
N GLU A 95 -1.80 -6.68 -3.44
CA GLU A 95 -0.69 -7.21 -4.26
C GLU A 95 -0.88 -6.93 -5.75
N SER A 96 -2.11 -6.95 -6.25
CA SER A 96 -2.42 -6.68 -7.66
C SER A 96 -2.42 -5.20 -8.03
N LEU A 97 -2.73 -4.31 -7.09
CA LEU A 97 -2.86 -2.87 -7.31
C LEU A 97 -1.62 -2.07 -6.91
N ALA A 98 -0.78 -2.62 -6.03
CA ALA A 98 0.46 -1.98 -5.62
C ALA A 98 1.35 -1.74 -6.85
N GLN A 99 1.76 -0.49 -7.05
CA GLN A 99 2.55 -0.11 -8.23
C GLN A 99 3.91 -0.79 -8.22
N GLN A 100 4.65 -0.64 -7.11
CA GLN A 100 5.97 -1.23 -6.91
C GLN A 100 6.19 -1.48 -5.41
N PRO A 101 6.62 -2.69 -5.01
CA PRO A 101 7.02 -2.95 -3.63
C PRO A 101 8.26 -2.15 -3.26
N LEU A 102 8.27 -1.62 -2.03
CA LEU A 102 9.46 -1.03 -1.43
C LEU A 102 10.14 -2.08 -0.54
N PHE A 103 11.36 -2.45 -0.89
CA PHE A 103 12.16 -3.42 -0.17
C PHE A 103 13.17 -2.71 0.72
N ILE A 104 13.21 -3.14 1.99
CA ILE A 104 14.07 -2.55 3.02
C ILE A 104 14.87 -3.68 3.66
N THR A 105 16.19 -3.54 3.66
CA THR A 105 17.14 -4.49 4.28
C THR A 105 18.09 -3.78 5.24
#